data_AF-A0A2V9LY49-F1
#
_entry.id   AF-A0A2V9LY49-F1
#
_cell.length_a   1.000
_cell.length_b   1.000
_cell.length_c   1.000
_cell.angle_alpha   90.00
_cell.angle_beta   90.00
_cell.angle_gamma   90.00
#
_symmetry.space_group_name_H-M   'P 1'
#
loop_
_entity.id
_entity.type
_entity.pdbx_description
1 polymer ?
#
loop_
_entity_poly.entity_id
_entity_poly.type
_entity_poly.pdbx_seq_one_letter_code
_entity_poly.pdbx_strand_id
1 'polypeptide(L)' 'TLMKQFYSYLVQGMDKGSALRLAKLALIDLYGRNKAVPFFWAGFVMIGESSTPIFPEP' A
#
# COMPACT_ATOMS: atom_id res chain seq x y z
N THR A 1 7.70 -4.45 5.85
CA THR A 1 6.94 -3.33 6.46
C THR A 1 5.93 -2.80 5.45
N LEU A 2 4.92 -2.07 5.90
CA LEU A 2 3.91 -1.47 5.01
C LEU A 2 4.56 -0.59 3.93
N MET A 3 5.48 0.30 4.31
CA MET A 3 6.15 1.18 3.36
C MET A 3 7.01 0.43 2.34
N LYS A 4 7.66 -0.67 2.72
CA LYS A 4 8.44 -1.49 1.78
C LYS A 4 7.52 -2.11 0.70
N GLN A 5 6.35 -2.61 1.10
CA GLN A 5 5.37 -3.15 0.16
C GLN A 5 4.81 -2.04 -0.74
N PHE A 6 4.49 -0.87 -0.17
CA PHE A 6 4.01 0.28 -0.91
C PHE A 6 4.98 0.69 -2.04
N TYR A 7 6.26 0.90 -1.72
CA TYR A 7 7.25 1.27 -2.74
C TYR A 7 7.50 0.16 -3.77
N SER A 8 7.40 -1.12 -3.36
CA SER A 8 7.49 -2.25 -4.28
C SER A 8 6.41 -2.19 -5.35
N TYR A 9 5.16 -1.86 -4.97
CA TYR A 9 4.05 -1.74 -5.92
C TYR A 9 4.17 -0.49 -6.80
N LEU A 10 4.66 0.63 -6.26
CA LEU A 10 4.89 1.83 -7.07
C LEU A 10 5.87 1.56 -8.23
N VAL A 11 6.99 0.89 -7.96
CA VAL A 11 8.00 0.56 -8.99
C VAL A 11 7.46 -0.40 -10.06
N GLN A 12 6.39 -1.14 -9.76
CA GLN A 12 5.69 -1.99 -10.73
C GLN A 12 4.69 -1.23 -11.61
N GLY A 13 4.64 0.10 -11.54
CA GLY A 13 3.73 0.92 -12.33
C GLY A 13 2.33 1.09 -11.73
N MET A 14 2.10 0.65 -10.49
CA MET A 14 0.81 0.85 -9.84
C MET A 14 0.61 2.31 -9.42
N ASP A 15 -0.63 2.79 -9.53
CA ASP A 15 -1.01 4.09 -8.99
C ASP A 15 -0.89 4.11 -7.44
N LYS A 16 -0.75 5.31 -6.87
CA LYS A 16 -0.53 5.50 -5.44
C LYS A 16 -1.66 4.90 -4.60
N GLY A 17 -2.90 5.01 -5.06
CA GLY A 17 -4.08 4.48 -4.37
C GLY A 17 -4.05 2.95 -4.31
N SER A 18 -3.85 2.30 -5.45
CA SER A 18 -3.73 0.85 -5.57
C SER A 18 -2.54 0.32 -4.78
N ALA A 19 -1.37 0.94 -4.92
CA ALA A 19 -0.15 0.55 -4.20
C ALA A 19 -0.36 0.62 -2.68
N LEU A 20 -0.98 1.68 -2.15
CA LEU A 20 -1.20 1.79 -0.71
C LEU A 20 -2.23 0.77 -0.22
N ARG A 21 -3.32 0.55 -0.97
CA ARG A 21 -4.33 -0.45 -0.64
C ARG A 21 -3.71 -1.86 -0.58
N LEU A 22 -2.92 -2.23 -1.58
CA LEU A 22 -2.27 -3.53 -1.64
C LEU A 22 -1.24 -3.70 -0.52
N ALA A 23 -0.48 -2.66 -0.18
CA ALA A 23 0.44 -2.70 0.95
C ALA A 23 -0.27 -2.96 2.30
N LYS A 24 -1.46 -2.39 2.51
CA LYS A 24 -2.30 -2.66 3.69
C LYS A 24 -2.81 -4.11 3.69
N LEU A 25 -3.30 -4.59 2.56
CA LEU A 25 -3.78 -5.97 2.42
C LEU A 25 -2.67 -7.00 2.66
N ALA A 26 -1.48 -6.77 2.10
CA ALA A 26 -0.30 -7.62 2.30
C ALA A 26 0.10 -7.69 3.79
N LEU A 27 -0.04 -6.58 4.53
CA LEU A 27 0.22 -6.57 5.98
C LEU A 27 -0.83 -7.39 6.75
N ILE A 28 -2.11 -7.27 6.38
CA ILE A 28 -3.20 -8.07 6.99
C ILE A 28 -3.03 -9.56 6.70
N ASP A 29 -2.62 -9.91 5.48
CA ASP A 29 -2.39 -11.28 5.06
C ASP A 29 -1.18 -11.90 5.81
N LEU A 30 -0.07 -11.16 5.88
CA LEU A 30 1.17 -11.65 6.51
C LEU A 30 1.04 -11.92 8.01
N TYR A 31 0.32 -11.08 8.74
CA TYR A 31 0.22 -11.18 10.20
C TYR A 31 -1.13 -11.74 10.70
N GLY A 32 -2.12 -11.82 9.83
CA GLY A 32 -3.49 -12.22 10.16
C GLY A 32 -4.26 -11.13 10.93
N ARG A 33 -5.59 -11.20 10.87
CA ARG A 33 -6.51 -10.15 11.38
C ARG A 33 -6.30 -9.81 12.86
N ASN A 34 -5.87 -10.77 13.68
CA ASN A 34 -5.70 -10.57 15.13
C ASN A 34 -4.42 -9.79 15.48
N LYS A 35 -3.39 -9.84 14.62
CA LYS A 35 -2.11 -9.14 14.85
C LYS A 35 -1.96 -7.90 13.96
N ALA A 36 -2.56 -7.90 12.77
CA ALA A 36 -2.65 -6.76 11.87
C ALA A 36 -3.73 -5.76 12.30
N VAL A 37 -3.73 -5.39 13.59
CA VAL A 37 -4.70 -4.44 14.13
C VAL A 37 -4.60 -3.08 13.43
N PRO A 38 -5.70 -2.30 13.36
CA PRO A 38 -5.75 -1.02 12.65
C PRO A 38 -4.64 -0.04 13.01
N PHE A 39 -4.12 -0.09 14.25
CA PHE A 39 -2.97 0.71 14.70
C PHE A 39 -1.80 0.69 13.70
N PHE A 40 -1.54 -0.42 13.02
CA PHE A 40 -0.37 -0.56 12.13
C PHE A 40 -0.60 -0.06 10.70
N TRP A 41 -1.83 0.23 10.27
CA TRP A 41 -2.12 0.53 8.86
C TRP A 41 -3.19 1.59 8.61
N ALA A 42 -4.07 1.84 9.58
CA ALA A 42 -5.20 2.77 9.41
C ALA A 42 -4.76 4.23 9.30
N GLY A 43 -3.62 4.59 9.93
CA GLY A 43 -3.05 5.94 9.85
C GLY A 43 -2.48 6.32 8.49
N PHE A 44 -2.25 5.35 7.60
CA PHE A 44 -1.77 5.64 6.25
C PHE A 44 -2.95 6.01 5.35
N VAL A 45 -3.12 7.30 5.04
CA VAL A 45 -4.23 7.81 4.24
C VAL A 45 -3.69 8.49 2.98
N MET A 46 -4.33 8.25 1.84
CA MET A 46 -4.07 8.99 0.61
C MET A 46 -4.89 10.27 0.61
N ILE A 47 -4.26 11.42 0.34
CA ILE A 47 -4.91 12.72 0.19
C ILE A 47 -4.55 13.28 -1.20
N GLY A 48 -5.56 13.76 -1.92
CA GLY A 48 -5.39 14.29 -3.28
C GLY A 48 -5.41 13.23 -4.37
N GLU A 49 -4.79 13.55 -5.52
CA GLU A 49 -4.72 12.68 -6.69
C GLU A 49 -3.98 11.38 -6.32
N SER A 50 -4.56 10.23 -6.70
CA SER A 50 -4.01 8.91 -6.35
C SER A 50 -4.06 7.88 -7.47
N SER A 51 -4.71 8.19 -8.59
CA SER A 51 -5.01 7.27 -9.70
C SER A 51 -3.97 7.25 -10.81
N THR A 52 -3.00 8.15 -10.78
CA THR A 52 -1.95 8.25 -11.79
C THR A 52 -0.69 7.52 -11.29
N PRO A 53 -0.13 6.57 -12.07
CA PRO A 53 1.17 5.97 -11.79
C PRO A 53 2.28 7.01 -11.69
N ILE A 54 3.20 6.81 -10.74
CA ILE A 54 4.43 7.63 -10.64
C ILE A 54 5.46 7.19 -11.67
N PHE A 55 5.55 5.87 -11.87
CA PHE A 55 6.48 5.24 -12.80
C PHE A 55 5.69 4.64 -13.97
N PRO A 56 6.24 4.67 -15.20
CA PRO A 56 5.66 3.94 -16.32
C PRO A 56 5.73 2.43 -16.06
N GLU A 57 4.89 1.65 -16.76
CA GLU A 57 5.03 0.18 -16.74
C GLU A 57 6.44 -0.22 -17.19
N PRO A 58 7.04 -1.23 -16.54
CA PRO A 58 8.42 -1.66 -16.81
C PRO A 58 8.61 -2.24 -18.22
#